data_AF-A0A8D9EI74-F1
#
_entry.id   AF-A0A8D9EI74-F1
#
_cell.length_a   1.000
_cell.length_b   1.000
_cell.length_c   1.000
_cell.angle_alpha   90.00
_cell.angle_beta   90.00
_cell.angle_gamma   90.00
#
_symmetry.space_group_name_H-M   'P 1'
#
loop_
_entity.id
_entity.type
_entity.pdbx_description
1 polymer ?
#
loop_
_entity_poly.entity_id
_entity_poly.type
_entity_poly.pdbx_seq_one_letter_code
_entity_poly.pdbx_strand_id
1 'polypeptide(L)'
;MMAPKEGNTWDEEIRLSTKLVSELNAMPSKPRFFVVCGDLTDMFPEADIDVKNRQIADFKRIFSKLDKEIKLICVCGNHDVGNTPTVDSVNRYRSSYGSDYFSFLCGGVQFIVLNSQYYQ
;
A
#
# COMPACT_ATOMS: atom_id res chain seq x y z
N MET A 1 15.19 -13.97 14.46
CA MET A 1 15.45 -12.57 14.08
C MET A 1 15.84 -12.56 12.61
N MET A 2 14.99 -12.04 11.73
CA MET A 2 15.39 -11.75 10.35
C MET A 2 16.18 -10.44 10.34
N ALA A 3 17.37 -10.46 9.74
CA ALA A 3 18.20 -9.27 9.57
C ALA A 3 17.49 -8.24 8.68
N PRO A 4 17.77 -6.93 8.85
CA PRO A 4 17.25 -5.91 7.95
C PRO A 4 17.78 -6.17 6.53
N LYS A 5 16.89 -6.29 5.54
CA LYS A 5 17.29 -6.24 4.13
C LYS A 5 17.56 -4.78 3.76
N GLU A 6 18.68 -4.22 4.22
CA GLU A 6 19.07 -2.87 3.84
C GLU A 6 19.92 -2.88 2.56
N GLY A 7 19.52 -2.03 1.59
CA GLY A 7 20.45 -1.45 0.61
C GLY A 7 20.28 -1.86 -0.86
N ASN A 8 19.31 -2.71 -1.23
CA ASN A 8 19.07 -3.01 -2.66
C ASN A 8 17.60 -3.27 -3.02
N THR A 9 16.78 -3.74 -2.07
CA THR A 9 15.36 -4.01 -2.30
C THR A 9 14.50 -2.75 -2.21
N TRP A 10 14.72 -1.90 -1.21
CA TRP A 10 13.91 -0.69 -1.03
C TRP A 10 14.14 0.36 -2.14
N ASP A 11 15.38 0.57 -2.57
CA ASP A 11 15.67 1.46 -3.72
C ASP A 11 15.01 0.93 -5.01
N GLU A 12 14.99 -0.39 -5.19
CA GLU A 12 14.32 -1.04 -6.32
C GLU A 12 12.80 -0.89 -6.23
N GLU A 13 12.20 -1.03 -5.03
CA GLU A 13 10.79 -0.73 -4.80
C GLU A 13 10.45 0.72 -5.16
N ILE A 14 11.29 1.68 -4.75
CA ILE A 14 11.12 3.09 -5.13
C ILE A 14 11.19 3.26 -6.64
N ARG A 15 12.18 2.63 -7.30
CA ARG A 15 12.39 2.72 -8.75
C ARG A 15 11.20 2.13 -9.52
N LEU A 16 10.77 0.91 -9.16
CA LEU A 16 9.68 0.20 -9.82
C LEU A 16 8.34 0.89 -9.58
N SER A 17 8.06 1.34 -8.35
CA SER A 17 6.83 2.08 -8.04
C SER A 17 6.77 3.42 -8.77
N THR A 18 7.90 4.13 -8.85
CA THR A 18 7.99 5.38 -9.62
C THR A 18 7.76 5.13 -11.11
N LYS A 19 8.33 4.06 -11.67
CA LYS A 19 8.07 3.66 -13.05
C LYS A 19 6.59 3.32 -13.25
N LEU A 20 6.00 2.51 -12.39
CA LEU A 20 4.58 2.15 -12.45
C LEU A 20 3.67 3.38 -12.50
N VAL A 21 3.88 4.36 -11.60
CA VAL A 21 3.11 5.61 -11.60
C VAL A 21 3.29 6.38 -12.92
N SER A 22 4.52 6.44 -13.45
CA SER A 22 4.78 7.07 -14.74
C SER A 22 4.03 6.39 -15.90
N GLU A 23 4.03 5.05 -15.94
CA GLU A 23 3.34 4.29 -16.98
C GLU A 23 1.81 4.46 -16.89
N LEU A 24 1.24 4.40 -15.67
CA LEU A 24 -0.18 4.64 -15.43
C LEU A 24 -0.62 6.03 -15.89
N ASN A 25 0.19 7.06 -15.61
CA ASN A 25 -0.09 8.43 -16.03
C ASN A 25 0.01 8.63 -17.55
N ALA A 26 0.86 7.85 -18.22
CA ALA A 26 1.08 7.92 -19.66
C ALA A 26 0.06 7.11 -20.49
N MET A 27 -0.81 6.32 -19.85
CA MET A 27 -1.82 5.52 -20.56
C MET A 27 -2.76 6.42 -21.39
N PRO A 28 -3.01 6.11 -22.68
CA PRO A 28 -3.94 6.89 -23.51
C PRO A 28 -5.37 6.92 -22.96
N SER A 29 -5.77 5.85 -22.27
CA SER A 29 -7.01 5.77 -21.52
C SER A 29 -6.69 5.40 -20.07
N LYS A 30 -6.90 6.36 -19.16
CA LYS A 30 -6.59 6.19 -17.74
C LYS A 30 -7.62 5.29 -17.07
N PRO A 31 -7.19 4.34 -16.22
CA PRO A 31 -8.13 3.54 -15.44
C PRO A 31 -8.86 4.42 -14.41
N ARG A 32 -10.11 4.08 -14.09
CA ARG A 32 -10.88 4.82 -13.06
C ARG A 32 -10.26 4.71 -11.67
N PHE A 33 -9.58 3.60 -11.40
CA PHE A 33 -8.86 3.36 -10.17
C PHE A 33 -7.73 2.35 -10.40
N PHE A 34 -6.76 2.35 -9.50
CA PHE A 34 -5.64 1.42 -9.43
C PHE A 34 -5.58 0.85 -8.00
N VAL A 35 -5.39 -0.46 -7.87
CA VAL A 35 -5.42 -1.17 -6.59
C VAL A 35 -4.04 -1.73 -6.29
N VAL A 36 -3.51 -1.49 -5.08
CA VAL A 36 -2.35 -2.18 -4.54
C VAL A 36 -2.84 -3.22 -3.54
N CYS A 37 -2.63 -4.50 -3.86
CA CYS A 37 -3.27 -5.64 -3.18
C CYS A 37 -2.47 -6.18 -2.00
N GLY A 38 -2.12 -5.32 -1.04
CA GLY A 38 -1.34 -5.70 0.14
C GLY A 38 0.14 -5.39 0.03
N ASP A 39 0.82 -5.59 1.16
CA ASP A 39 2.24 -5.36 1.39
C ASP A 39 2.72 -4.04 0.76
N LEU A 40 2.05 -2.96 1.17
CA LEU A 40 2.30 -1.61 0.64
C LEU A 40 3.72 -1.14 0.93
N THR A 41 4.35 -1.72 1.96
CA THR A 41 5.74 -1.50 2.37
C THR A 41 6.29 -2.82 2.93
N ASP A 42 7.58 -3.11 2.71
CA ASP A 42 8.21 -4.39 3.12
C ASP A 42 8.43 -4.52 4.64
N MET A 43 8.55 -3.42 5.38
CA MET A 43 8.77 -3.53 6.82
C MET A 43 7.51 -3.99 7.54
N PHE A 44 7.61 -5.01 8.40
CA PHE A 44 6.51 -5.41 9.30
C PHE A 44 6.16 -4.30 10.31
N PRO A 45 4.93 -4.27 10.86
CA PRO A 45 4.54 -3.24 11.82
C PRO A 45 5.26 -3.34 13.17
N GLU A 46 5.82 -4.50 13.52
CA GLU A 46 6.65 -4.74 14.70
C GLU A 46 8.14 -4.45 14.48
N ALA A 47 8.53 -4.12 13.25
CA ALA A 47 9.91 -3.85 12.90
C ALA A 47 10.33 -2.41 13.30
N ASP A 48 11.53 -1.99 12.88
CA ASP A 48 12.04 -0.65 13.14
C ASP A 48 11.06 0.43 12.63
N ILE A 49 10.55 1.23 13.56
CA ILE A 49 9.49 2.20 13.29
C ILE A 49 9.96 3.35 12.40
N ASP A 50 11.24 3.73 12.49
CA ASP A 50 11.80 4.82 11.70
C ASP A 50 12.01 4.37 10.25
N VAL A 51 12.45 3.12 10.04
CA VAL A 51 12.52 2.53 8.70
C VAL A 51 11.12 2.38 8.10
N LYS A 52 10.15 1.83 8.85
CA LYS A 52 8.74 1.71 8.40
C LYS A 52 8.15 3.06 8.00
N ASN A 53 8.35 4.09 8.83
CA ASN A 53 7.84 5.43 8.54
C ASN A 53 8.48 6.04 7.28
N ARG A 54 9.77 5.80 7.03
CA ARG A 54 10.42 6.24 5.80
C ARG A 54 9.86 5.51 4.57
N GLN A 55 9.64 4.20 4.64
CA GLN A 55 8.98 3.46 3.55
C GLN A 55 7.56 3.99 3.28
N ILE A 56 6.76 4.25 4.33
CA ILE A 56 5.43 4.86 4.19
C ILE A 56 5.52 6.24 3.54
N ALA A 57 6.50 7.05 3.94
CA ALA A 57 6.70 8.38 3.37
C ALA A 57 7.05 8.31 1.87
N ASP A 58 7.93 7.38 1.48
CA ASP A 58 8.27 7.18 0.07
C ASP A 58 7.11 6.64 -0.75
N PHE A 59 6.36 5.66 -0.22
CA PHE A 59 5.12 5.20 -0.84
C PHE A 59 4.18 6.37 -1.12
N LYS A 60 3.89 7.19 -0.09
CA LYS A 60 3.01 8.36 -0.22
C LYS A 60 3.55 9.36 -1.24
N ARG A 61 4.85 9.67 -1.21
CA ARG A 61 5.51 10.60 -2.13
C ARG A 61 5.47 10.13 -3.59
N ILE A 62 5.59 8.84 -3.82
CA ILE A 62 5.54 8.25 -5.17
C ILE A 62 4.11 8.27 -5.68
N PHE A 63 3.19 7.70 -4.91
CA PHE A 63 1.80 7.55 -5.31
C PHE A 63 1.01 8.86 -5.29
N SER A 64 1.47 9.91 -4.57
CA SER A 64 0.89 11.25 -4.71
C SER A 64 1.10 11.88 -6.08
N LYS A 65 2.00 11.33 -6.90
CA LYS A 65 2.23 11.74 -8.29
C LYS A 65 1.33 11.01 -9.28
N LEU A 66 0.53 10.05 -8.83
CA LEU A 66 -0.48 9.41 -9.66
C LEU A 66 -1.48 10.46 -10.15
N ASP A 67 -1.87 10.37 -11.40
CA ASP A 67 -2.84 11.27 -12.01
C ASP A 67 -4.14 11.28 -11.17
N LYS A 68 -4.68 12.47 -10.91
CA LYS A 68 -5.83 12.66 -10.01
C LYS A 68 -7.12 12.00 -10.53
N GLU A 69 -7.17 11.70 -11.83
CA GLU A 69 -8.25 10.93 -12.45
C GLU A 69 -8.22 9.44 -12.06
N ILE A 70 -7.04 8.91 -11.70
CA ILE A 70 -6.85 7.52 -11.27
C ILE A 70 -6.96 7.46 -9.74
N LYS A 71 -8.02 6.84 -9.21
CA LYS A 71 -8.16 6.67 -7.76
C LYS A 71 -7.24 5.54 -7.27
N LEU A 72 -6.34 5.85 -6.34
CA LEU A 72 -5.55 4.85 -5.65
C LEU A 72 -6.38 4.16 -4.57
N ILE A 73 -6.41 2.83 -4.60
CA ILE A 73 -7.06 1.98 -3.61
C ILE A 73 -5.97 1.11 -2.96
N CYS A 74 -5.86 1.18 -1.65
CA CYS A 74 -4.91 0.39 -0.88
C CYS A 74 -5.64 -0.75 -0.17
N VAL A 75 -5.09 -1.96 -0.27
CA VAL A 75 -5.49 -3.13 0.50
C VAL A 75 -4.33 -3.48 1.42
N CYS A 76 -4.59 -3.91 2.65
CA CYS A 76 -3.53 -4.33 3.57
C CYS A 76 -3.06 -5.76 3.29
N GLY A 77 -1.76 -6.00 3.44
CA GLY A 77 -1.17 -7.33 3.54
C GLY A 77 -0.56 -7.59 4.92
N ASN A 78 0.09 -8.72 5.09
CA ASN A 78 0.69 -9.12 6.37
C ASN A 78 1.86 -8.22 6.78
N HIS A 79 2.56 -7.58 5.84
CA HIS A 79 3.61 -6.60 6.16
C HIS A 79 3.02 -5.25 6.63
N ASP A 80 1.75 -5.01 6.37
CA ASP A 80 1.06 -3.77 6.74
C ASP A 80 0.42 -3.85 8.12
N VAL A 81 -0.24 -4.97 8.42
CA VAL A 81 -1.01 -5.17 9.66
C VAL A 81 -0.46 -6.29 10.57
N GLY A 82 0.57 -7.02 10.13
CA GLY A 82 1.20 -8.12 10.87
C GLY A 82 0.57 -9.48 10.54
N ASN A 83 1.32 -10.57 10.71
CA ASN A 83 0.80 -11.93 10.48
C ASN A 83 -0.39 -12.25 11.39
N THR A 84 -0.37 -11.73 12.62
CA THR A 84 -1.49 -11.76 13.57
C THR A 84 -1.85 -10.32 13.90
N PRO A 85 -2.84 -9.72 13.21
CA PRO A 85 -3.16 -8.31 13.37
C PRO A 85 -3.52 -7.96 14.82
N THR A 86 -2.92 -6.88 15.32
CA THR A 86 -3.26 -6.28 16.62
C THR A 86 -4.11 -5.04 16.40
N VAL A 87 -4.81 -4.58 17.44
CA VAL A 87 -5.55 -3.31 17.40
C VAL A 87 -4.61 -2.16 17.00
N ASP A 88 -3.39 -2.15 17.52
CA ASP A 88 -2.40 -1.10 17.25
C ASP A 88 -1.87 -1.16 15.82
N SER A 89 -1.52 -2.34 15.29
CA SER A 89 -1.02 -2.47 13.92
C SER A 89 -2.08 -2.08 12.89
N VAL A 90 -3.34 -2.49 13.11
CA VAL A 90 -4.47 -2.10 12.27
C VAL A 90 -4.73 -0.59 12.36
N ASN A 91 -4.67 0.01 13.55
CA ASN A 91 -4.86 1.45 13.70
C ASN A 91 -3.75 2.25 13.01
N ARG A 92 -2.49 1.79 13.06
CA ARG A 92 -1.37 2.42 12.33
C ARG A 92 -1.59 2.34 10.81
N TYR A 93 -2.04 1.19 10.30
CA TYR A 93 -2.45 1.07 8.91
C TYR A 93 -3.55 2.09 8.57
N ARG A 94 -4.61 2.15 9.38
CA ARG A 94 -5.74 3.06 9.16
C ARG A 94 -5.34 4.52 9.11
N SER A 95 -4.48 4.95 10.03
CA SER A 95 -3.94 6.31 10.04
C SER A 95 -3.04 6.62 8.84
N SER A 96 -2.43 5.59 8.24
CA SER A 96 -1.48 5.75 7.14
C SER A 96 -2.14 5.70 5.78
N TYR A 97 -3.08 4.78 5.57
CA TYR A 97 -3.61 4.38 4.27
C TYR A 97 -5.14 4.47 4.14
N GLY A 98 -5.86 4.64 5.25
CA GLY A 98 -7.33 4.64 5.27
C GLY A 98 -7.91 3.31 5.76
N SER A 99 -9.22 3.10 5.57
CA SER A 99 -9.93 1.94 6.14
C SER A 99 -9.32 0.60 5.66
N ASP A 100 -9.17 -0.36 6.57
CA ASP A 100 -8.63 -1.71 6.27
C ASP A 100 -9.67 -2.64 5.65
N TYR A 101 -10.95 -2.29 5.73
CA TYR A 101 -12.02 -2.93 4.98
C TYR A 101 -13.05 -1.87 4.59
N PHE A 102 -13.59 -1.97 3.38
CA PHE A 102 -14.59 -1.04 2.87
C PHE A 102 -15.20 -1.59 1.60
N SER A 103 -16.18 -0.87 1.05
CA SER A 103 -16.78 -1.20 -0.23
C SER A 103 -16.99 0.09 -1.03
N PHE A 104 -16.97 -0.01 -2.35
CA PHE A 104 -17.20 1.13 -3.23
C PHE A 104 -17.86 0.70 -4.54
N LEU A 105 -18.58 1.64 -5.16
CA LEU A 105 -19.21 1.47 -6.46
C LEU A 105 -18.40 2.17 -7.54
N CYS A 106 -18.13 1.48 -8.64
CA CYS A 106 -17.51 2.08 -9.81
C CYS A 106 -18.12 1.49 -11.09
N GLY A 107 -18.76 2.35 -11.90
CA GLY A 107 -19.34 1.94 -13.18
C GLY A 107 -20.48 0.93 -13.05
N GLY A 108 -21.28 0.99 -11.97
CA GLY A 108 -22.36 0.04 -11.70
C GLY A 108 -21.90 -1.29 -11.10
N VAL A 109 -20.59 -1.47 -10.84
CA VAL A 109 -20.03 -2.66 -10.19
C VAL A 109 -19.69 -2.34 -8.73
N GLN A 110 -20.06 -3.24 -7.83
CA GLN A 110 -19.72 -3.19 -6.41
C GLN A 110 -18.41 -3.93 -6.15
N PHE A 111 -17.46 -3.23 -5.53
CA PHE A 111 -16.20 -3.78 -5.05
C PHE A 111 -16.23 -3.86 -3.53
N ILE A 112 -15.65 -4.93 -2.98
CA ILE A 112 -15.52 -5.17 -1.55
C ILE A 112 -14.03 -5.41 -1.28
N VAL A 113 -13.46 -4.60 -0.41
CA VAL A 113 -12.08 -4.70 0.05
C VAL A 113 -12.10 -5.27 1.46
N LEU A 114 -11.36 -6.35 1.67
CA LEU A 114 -11.31 -7.08 2.93
C LEU A 114 -9.88 -7.07 3.47
N ASN A 115 -9.75 -6.88 4.77
CA ASN A 115 -8.55 -7.27 5.51
C ASN A 115 -8.60 -8.79 5.70
N SER A 116 -7.99 -9.54 4.78
CA SER A 116 -7.94 -11.01 4.83
C SER A 116 -7.02 -11.52 5.94
N GLN A 117 -6.16 -10.67 6.50
CA GLN A 117 -5.18 -11.07 7.52
C GLN A 117 -5.83 -11.48 8.85
N TYR A 118 -7.09 -11.11 9.07
CA TYR A 118 -7.86 -11.61 10.21
C TYR A 118 -8.15 -13.13 10.15
N TYR A 119 -7.91 -13.78 9.01
CA TYR A 119 -8.31 -15.17 8.75
C TYR A 119 -7.17 -16.07 8.25
N GLN A 120 -5.91 -15.63 8.38
CA GLN A 120 -4.73 -16.43 8.05
C GLN A 120 -4.15 -17.16 9.27
#